data_AF-A0A6B3HD77-F1
#
_entry.id   AF-A0A6B3HD77-F1
#
_cell.length_a   1.000
_cell.length_b   1.000
_cell.length_c   1.000
_cell.angle_alpha   90.00
_cell.angle_beta   90.00
_cell.angle_gamma   90.00
#
_symmetry.space_group_name_H-M   'P 1'
#
loop_
_entity.id
_entity.type
_entity.pdbx_description
1 polymer ?
#
loop_
_entity_poly.entity_id
_entity_poly.type
_entity_poly.pdbx_seq_one_letter_code
_entity_poly.pdbx_strand_id
1 'polypeptide(L)'
;QRFVAAPGETVLGFTDPDSVSRTVPVRDGDTTVDASPVVWRTGGRSTEPHLLAVGQPGGGTTTLVRSIALQALQNGDVIIVDGGGSGEYAALTGRNGVLAVESGLGGALATLEWAAHETERRLITANLARQSGRPAPDDIRRPLWILLDRPGVLGHLAAADGRPDPQELLRIPLRHGRAAHVTVVLAEQFDALDTLTETVRTHTRARAVLGTAFPEQIEAVLGAG
;
A
#
# COMPACT_ATOMS: atom_id res chain seq x y z
N GLN A 1 6.29 17.46 5.06
CA GLN A 1 6.34 17.35 6.53
C GLN A 1 6.48 15.88 6.92
N ARG A 2 7.08 15.55 8.08
CA ARG A 2 7.05 14.21 8.68
C ARG A 2 5.83 14.10 9.62
N PHE A 3 4.99 13.08 9.44
CA PHE A 3 3.87 12.83 10.35
C PHE A 3 4.34 12.10 11.61
N VAL A 4 3.77 12.47 12.76
CA VAL A 4 4.05 11.83 14.06
C VAL A 4 3.03 10.70 14.27
N ALA A 5 3.40 9.48 13.86
CA ALA A 5 2.61 8.27 14.05
C ALA A 5 3.31 7.32 15.05
N ALA A 6 2.55 6.48 15.76
CA ALA A 6 3.16 5.49 16.63
C ALA A 6 3.83 4.37 15.80
N PRO A 7 4.73 3.57 16.37
CA PRO A 7 5.28 2.41 15.67
C PRO A 7 4.16 1.48 15.18
N GLY A 8 4.15 1.18 13.88
CA GLY A 8 3.09 0.37 13.27
C GLY A 8 1.80 1.15 12.99
N GLU A 9 1.88 2.47 12.87
CA GLU A 9 0.78 3.33 12.40
C GLU A 9 1.21 4.10 11.15
N THR A 10 0.30 4.20 10.19
CA THR A 10 0.44 5.03 8.99
C THR A 10 -0.72 6.01 8.93
N VAL A 11 -0.43 7.30 8.74
CA VAL A 11 -1.46 8.33 8.58
C VAL A 11 -1.99 8.28 7.15
N LEU A 12 -3.31 8.12 7.01
CA LEU A 12 -4.01 8.14 5.72
C LEU A 12 -4.52 9.53 5.36
N GLY A 13 -4.76 10.39 6.34
CA GLY A 13 -5.28 11.73 6.13
C GLY A 13 -5.71 12.37 7.44
N PHE A 14 -6.51 13.43 7.33
CA PHE A 14 -7.08 14.16 8.45
C PHE A 14 -8.58 14.23 8.29
N THR A 15 -9.27 14.26 9.41
CA THR A 15 -10.73 14.36 9.52
C THR A 15 -11.09 15.53 10.42
N ASP A 16 -12.38 15.78 10.61
CA ASP A 16 -12.87 16.95 11.34
C ASP A 16 -12.29 16.98 12.76
N PRO A 17 -11.94 18.17 13.30
CA PRO A 17 -11.21 18.31 14.56
C PRO A 17 -11.80 17.53 15.74
N ASP A 18 -13.13 17.42 15.82
CA ASP A 18 -13.84 16.80 16.96
C ASP A 18 -14.16 15.31 16.76
N SER A 19 -13.71 14.70 15.66
CA SER A 19 -14.03 13.30 15.33
C SER A 19 -13.20 12.27 16.11
N VAL A 20 -12.02 12.65 16.60
CA VAL A 20 -11.14 11.80 17.41
C VAL A 20 -10.41 12.61 18.49
N SER A 21 -10.06 11.96 19.60
CA SER A 21 -9.42 12.62 20.75
C SER A 21 -7.91 12.88 20.59
N ARG A 22 -7.26 12.20 19.65
CA ARG A 22 -5.83 12.35 19.38
C ARG A 22 -5.64 13.30 18.21
N THR A 23 -4.80 14.31 18.38
CA THR A 23 -4.37 15.21 17.29
C THR A 23 -2.88 15.01 16.98
N VAL A 24 -2.47 15.45 15.79
CA VAL A 24 -1.06 15.55 15.40
C VAL A 24 -0.81 16.91 14.74
N PRO A 25 0.39 17.50 14.91
CA PRO A 25 0.69 18.78 14.29
C PRO A 25 0.78 18.63 12.77
N VAL A 26 0.17 19.55 12.02
CA VAL A 26 0.17 19.64 10.56
C VAL A 26 0.52 21.07 10.15
N ARG A 27 1.36 21.21 9.13
CA ARG A 27 1.74 22.49 8.56
C ARG A 27 0.68 22.91 7.54
N ASP A 28 0.00 24.01 7.85
CA ASP A 28 -0.93 24.70 6.95
C ASP A 28 -0.30 26.04 6.54
N GLY A 29 0.28 26.07 5.34
CA GLY A 29 1.12 27.18 4.88
C GLY A 29 2.31 27.42 5.80
N ASP A 30 2.32 28.58 6.46
CA ASP A 30 3.34 28.97 7.45
C ASP A 30 2.91 28.73 8.91
N THR A 31 1.70 28.21 9.12
CA THR A 31 1.18 27.90 10.46
C THR A 31 1.26 26.41 10.75
N THR A 32 1.25 26.05 12.04
CA THR A 32 1.10 24.66 12.49
C THR A 32 -0.21 24.54 13.24
N VAL A 33 -1.05 23.60 12.83
CA VAL A 33 -2.36 23.32 13.42
C VAL A 33 -2.40 21.88 13.92
N ASP A 34 -3.13 21.64 15.01
CA ASP A 34 -3.39 20.30 15.50
C ASP A 34 -4.59 19.71 14.75
N ALA A 35 -4.35 18.63 14.00
CA ALA A 35 -5.37 17.99 13.18
C ALA A 35 -5.62 16.55 13.63
N SER A 36 -6.87 16.12 13.52
CA SER A 36 -7.36 14.80 13.90
C SER A 36 -7.01 13.78 12.80
N PRO A 37 -6.04 12.86 13.01
CA PRO A 37 -5.54 12.00 11.94
C PRO A 37 -6.41 10.75 11.78
N VAL A 38 -6.62 10.35 10.53
CA VAL A 38 -7.09 9.01 10.19
C VAL A 38 -5.86 8.10 10.12
N VAL A 39 -5.81 7.11 11.01
CA VAL A 39 -4.64 6.23 11.17
C VAL A 39 -4.99 4.78 10.83
N TRP A 40 -4.15 4.18 10.00
CA TRP A 40 -4.17 2.76 9.69
C TRP A 40 -3.07 2.02 10.45
N ARG A 41 -3.45 0.96 11.17
CA ARG A 41 -2.51 0.10 11.90
C ARG A 41 -1.85 -0.90 10.96
N THR A 42 -0.53 -0.93 10.96
CA THR A 42 0.33 -1.75 10.09
C THR A 42 1.23 -2.67 10.91
N GLY A 43 1.90 -3.61 10.24
CA GLY A 43 2.85 -4.54 10.86
C GLY A 43 2.22 -5.78 11.51
N GLY A 44 3.05 -6.63 12.12
CA GLY A 44 2.69 -8.01 12.51
C GLY A 44 1.54 -8.15 13.52
N ARG A 45 1.14 -7.07 14.21
CA ARG A 45 -0.01 -7.05 15.12
C ARG A 45 -1.32 -6.61 14.45
N SER A 46 -1.28 -6.02 13.26
CA SER A 46 -2.47 -5.63 12.52
C SER A 46 -3.16 -6.87 11.93
N THR A 47 -4.46 -6.98 12.14
CA THR A 47 -5.32 -7.98 11.49
C THR A 47 -5.64 -7.62 10.05
N GLU A 48 -5.41 -6.37 9.66
CA GLU A 48 -5.71 -5.81 8.34
C GLU A 48 -4.45 -5.12 7.78
N PRO A 49 -3.45 -5.93 7.39
CA PRO A 49 -2.10 -5.45 7.03
C PRO A 49 -2.01 -4.91 5.60
N HIS A 50 -3.10 -4.94 4.82
CA HIS A 50 -3.12 -4.51 3.43
C HIS A 50 -4.27 -3.54 3.20
N LEU A 51 -4.02 -2.52 2.37
CA LEU A 51 -4.93 -1.41 2.14
C LEU A 51 -5.39 -1.36 0.68
N LEU A 52 -6.68 -1.15 0.47
CA LEU A 52 -7.23 -0.70 -0.81
C LEU A 52 -7.79 0.72 -0.66
N ALA A 53 -7.20 1.66 -1.37
CA ALA A 53 -7.66 3.03 -1.49
C ALA A 53 -8.39 3.22 -2.83
N VAL A 54 -9.58 3.82 -2.80
CA VAL A 54 -10.42 3.99 -3.98
C VAL A 54 -10.85 5.45 -4.09
N GLY A 55 -10.89 5.99 -5.30
CA GLY A 55 -11.40 7.34 -5.52
C GLY A 55 -11.75 7.60 -6.97
N GLN A 56 -12.35 8.77 -7.21
CA GLN A 56 -12.49 9.29 -8.58
C GLN A 56 -11.13 9.74 -9.12
N PRO A 57 -10.96 9.85 -10.45
CA PRO A 57 -9.82 10.59 -11.02
C PRO A 57 -9.66 11.96 -10.34
N GLY A 58 -8.45 12.28 -9.87
CA GLY A 58 -8.19 13.51 -9.11
C GLY A 58 -8.62 13.48 -7.64
N GLY A 59 -9.21 12.40 -7.14
CA GLY A 59 -9.64 12.24 -5.75
C GLY A 59 -8.51 12.12 -4.72
N GLY A 60 -7.26 12.07 -5.16
CA GLY A 60 -6.08 12.10 -4.29
C GLY A 60 -5.51 10.73 -3.90
N THR A 61 -5.94 9.63 -4.52
CA THR A 61 -5.40 8.28 -4.28
C THR A 61 -3.89 8.21 -4.55
N THR A 62 -3.39 8.76 -5.67
CA THR A 62 -1.95 8.87 -5.95
C THR A 62 -1.20 9.68 -4.88
N THR A 63 -1.78 10.78 -4.40
CA THR A 63 -1.20 11.58 -3.30
C THR A 63 -1.14 10.77 -2.00
N LEU A 64 -2.18 9.99 -1.70
CA LEU A 64 -2.19 9.07 -0.57
C LEU A 64 -1.06 8.04 -0.70
N VAL A 65 -0.93 7.37 -1.85
CA VAL A 65 0.12 6.36 -2.06
C VAL A 65 1.52 6.97 -1.91
N ARG A 66 1.77 8.16 -2.48
CA ARG A 66 3.03 8.90 -2.28
C ARG A 66 3.28 9.22 -0.80
N SER A 67 2.26 9.67 -0.08
CA SER A 67 2.35 9.95 1.36
C SER A 67 2.71 8.69 2.15
N ILE A 68 2.07 7.56 1.84
CA ILE A 68 2.37 6.26 2.44
C ILE A 68 3.81 5.84 2.12
N ALA A 69 4.26 5.97 0.87
CA ALA A 69 5.64 5.66 0.47
C ALA A 69 6.65 6.46 1.32
N LEU A 70 6.44 7.76 1.48
CA LEU A 70 7.33 8.61 2.28
C LEU A 70 7.32 8.25 3.77
N GLN A 71 6.19 7.79 4.30
CA GLN A 71 6.11 7.29 5.67
C GLN A 71 6.83 5.94 5.82
N ALA A 72 6.62 5.01 4.89
CA ALA A 72 7.25 3.70 4.85
C ALA A 72 8.79 3.77 4.77
N LEU A 73 9.33 4.69 3.98
CA LEU A 73 10.78 4.88 3.82
C LEU A 73 11.51 5.29 5.11
N GLN A 74 10.79 5.70 6.16
CA GLN A 74 11.42 6.02 7.45
C GLN A 74 12.04 4.79 8.12
N ASN A 75 11.48 3.59 7.88
CA ASN A 75 11.91 2.37 8.56
C ASN A 75 11.79 1.10 7.71
N GLY A 76 11.38 1.19 6.45
CA GLY A 76 11.19 0.07 5.54
C GLY A 76 11.69 0.34 4.13
N ASP A 77 11.53 -0.69 3.30
CA ASP A 77 11.82 -0.64 1.88
C ASP A 77 10.52 -0.61 1.08
N VAL A 78 10.56 0.02 -0.09
CA VAL A 78 9.38 0.31 -0.90
C VAL A 78 9.62 -0.10 -2.35
N ILE A 79 8.65 -0.82 -2.91
CA ILE A 79 8.46 -1.06 -4.33
C ILE A 79 7.23 -0.26 -4.76
N ILE A 80 7.31 0.38 -5.92
CA ILE A 80 6.19 1.12 -6.52
C ILE A 80 5.94 0.61 -7.93
N VAL A 81 4.67 0.35 -8.23
CA VAL A 81 4.16 0.07 -9.57
C VAL A 81 3.15 1.17 -9.93
N ASP A 82 3.53 2.01 -10.90
CA ASP A 82 2.71 3.06 -11.50
C ASP A 82 2.00 2.51 -12.75
N GLY A 83 0.84 1.88 -12.57
CA GLY A 83 0.02 1.42 -13.68
C GLY A 83 -0.55 2.56 -14.52
N GLY A 84 -0.58 3.77 -13.98
CA GLY A 84 -0.99 4.97 -14.67
C GLY A 84 0.00 5.50 -15.69
N GLY A 85 1.28 5.19 -15.52
CA GLY A 85 2.36 5.55 -16.44
C GLY A 85 2.64 7.05 -16.56
N SER A 86 2.04 7.91 -15.71
CA SER A 86 2.22 9.36 -15.78
C SER A 86 3.49 9.84 -15.09
N GLY A 87 4.29 8.95 -14.49
CA GLY A 87 5.56 9.28 -13.86
C GLY A 87 5.39 9.94 -12.50
N GLU A 88 4.24 9.72 -11.84
CA GLU A 88 3.92 10.32 -10.54
C GLU A 88 4.95 9.89 -9.48
N TYR A 89 5.64 8.79 -9.69
CA TYR A 89 6.57 8.25 -8.69
C TYR A 89 8.03 8.49 -9.05
N ALA A 90 8.33 9.18 -10.16
CA ALA A 90 9.71 9.38 -10.64
C ALA A 90 10.63 10.08 -9.62
N ALA A 91 10.08 10.98 -8.80
CA ALA A 91 10.84 11.68 -7.75
C ALA A 91 11.31 10.77 -6.60
N LEU A 92 10.82 9.52 -6.55
CA LEU A 92 11.22 8.52 -5.55
C LEU A 92 12.36 7.61 -6.05
N THR A 93 12.62 7.57 -7.35
CA THR A 93 13.70 6.76 -7.93
C THR A 93 15.05 7.15 -7.34
N GLY A 94 15.84 6.14 -6.95
CA GLY A 94 17.19 6.32 -6.39
C GLY A 94 17.23 6.80 -4.94
N ARG A 95 16.08 7.01 -4.28
CA ARG A 95 16.05 7.31 -2.84
C ARG A 95 16.39 6.06 -2.04
N ASN A 96 17.10 6.24 -0.93
CA ASN A 96 17.41 5.15 -0.01
C ASN A 96 16.13 4.44 0.46
N GLY A 97 16.11 3.11 0.38
CA GLY A 97 14.95 2.27 0.70
C GLY A 97 13.95 2.09 -0.45
N VAL A 98 14.09 2.79 -1.58
CA VAL A 98 13.27 2.52 -2.77
C VAL A 98 13.97 1.45 -3.61
N LEU A 99 13.36 0.27 -3.70
CA LEU A 99 13.92 -0.88 -4.41
C LEU A 99 13.61 -0.82 -5.92
N ALA A 100 12.41 -0.36 -6.28
CA ALA A 100 11.98 -0.23 -7.66
C ALA A 100 10.85 0.79 -7.80
N VAL A 101 10.80 1.47 -8.96
CA VAL A 101 9.68 2.29 -9.42
C VAL A 101 9.41 1.90 -10.87
N GLU A 102 8.35 1.14 -11.09
CA GLU A 102 8.04 0.54 -12.39
C GLU A 102 6.76 1.13 -12.97
N SER A 103 6.80 1.56 -14.22
CA SER A 103 5.61 2.04 -14.95
C SER A 103 5.25 1.16 -16.15
N GLY A 104 6.13 0.24 -16.53
CA GLY A 104 5.92 -0.68 -17.65
C GLY A 104 5.54 -2.09 -17.19
N LEU A 105 4.73 -2.79 -18.00
CA LEU A 105 4.27 -4.15 -17.69
C LEU A 105 5.40 -5.13 -17.39
N GLY A 106 6.47 -5.12 -18.21
CA GLY A 106 7.60 -6.03 -18.02
C GLY A 106 8.32 -5.84 -16.69
N GLY A 107 8.58 -4.58 -16.32
CA GLY A 107 9.20 -4.23 -15.04
C GLY A 107 8.29 -4.53 -13.85
N ALA A 108 6.99 -4.24 -13.98
CA ALA A 108 5.99 -4.59 -12.98
C ALA A 108 5.93 -6.11 -12.72
N LEU A 109 5.89 -6.93 -13.78
CA LEU A 109 5.89 -8.38 -13.66
C LEU A 109 7.16 -8.89 -12.95
N ALA A 110 8.34 -8.48 -13.41
CA ALA A 110 9.61 -8.93 -12.82
C ALA A 110 9.73 -8.53 -11.34
N THR A 111 9.32 -7.30 -11.01
CA THR A 111 9.40 -6.76 -9.65
C THR A 111 8.39 -7.42 -8.71
N LEU A 112 7.17 -7.68 -9.17
CA LEU A 112 6.15 -8.36 -8.36
C LEU A 112 6.47 -9.86 -8.20
N GLU A 113 7.08 -10.49 -9.20
CA GLU A 113 7.60 -11.86 -9.09
C GLU A 113 8.71 -11.93 -8.03
N TRP A 114 9.66 -10.99 -8.05
CA TRP A 114 10.66 -10.87 -6.99
C TRP A 114 10.02 -10.67 -5.62
N ALA A 115 9.01 -9.80 -5.51
CA ALA A 115 8.35 -9.52 -4.24
C ALA A 115 7.59 -10.73 -3.68
N ALA A 116 7.01 -11.56 -4.56
CA ALA A 116 6.40 -12.83 -4.17
C ALA A 116 7.46 -13.80 -3.59
N HIS A 117 8.57 -14.01 -4.30
CA HIS A 117 9.67 -14.85 -3.81
C HIS A 117 10.31 -14.31 -2.52
N GLU A 118 10.47 -13.00 -2.40
CA GLU A 118 11.00 -12.37 -1.19
C GLU A 118 10.04 -12.57 -0.01
N THR A 119 8.73 -12.49 -0.24
CA THR A 119 7.73 -12.80 0.79
C THR A 119 7.88 -14.25 1.28
N GLU A 120 8.00 -15.21 0.37
CA GLU A 120 8.20 -16.63 0.71
C GLU A 120 9.50 -16.86 1.48
N ARG A 121 10.60 -16.28 1.02
CA ARG A 121 11.91 -16.35 1.69
C ARG A 121 11.80 -15.84 3.12
N ARG A 122 11.19 -14.66 3.33
CA ARG A 122 10.98 -14.07 4.66
C ARG A 122 10.17 -14.98 5.58
N LEU A 123 9.12 -15.65 5.06
CA LEU A 123 8.32 -16.59 5.84
C LEU A 123 9.15 -17.79 6.32
N ILE A 124 9.90 -18.40 5.42
CA ILE A 124 10.75 -19.56 5.71
C ILE A 124 11.80 -19.16 6.76
N THR A 125 12.50 -18.06 6.53
CA THR A 125 13.55 -17.58 7.44
C THR A 125 12.99 -17.21 8.82
N ALA A 126 11.87 -16.50 8.88
CA ALA A 126 11.22 -16.17 10.14
C ALA A 126 10.76 -17.43 10.90
N ASN A 127 10.26 -18.44 10.18
CA ASN A 127 9.85 -19.69 10.77
C ASN A 127 11.03 -20.49 11.35
N LEU A 128 12.13 -20.60 10.60
CA LEU A 128 13.35 -21.27 11.06
C LEU A 128 13.97 -20.57 12.28
N ALA A 129 13.99 -19.23 12.30
CA ALA A 129 14.45 -18.45 13.44
C ALA A 129 13.61 -18.74 14.69
N ARG A 130 12.27 -18.73 14.57
CA ARG A 130 11.35 -19.07 15.66
C ARG A 130 11.58 -20.50 16.18
N GLN A 131 11.66 -21.48 15.28
CA GLN A 131 11.90 -22.88 15.65
C GLN A 131 13.23 -23.09 16.37
N SER A 132 14.23 -22.30 16.00
CA SER A 132 15.57 -22.34 16.61
C SER A 132 15.70 -21.47 17.87
N GLY A 133 14.62 -20.80 18.32
CA GLY A 133 14.64 -19.88 19.45
C GLY A 133 15.52 -18.64 19.25
N ARG A 134 15.78 -18.25 17.99
CA ARG A 134 16.63 -17.12 17.61
C ARG A 134 15.79 -15.93 17.12
N PRO A 135 16.27 -14.68 17.28
CA PRO A 135 15.64 -13.54 16.64
C PRO A 135 15.69 -13.66 15.12
N ALA A 136 14.70 -13.07 14.45
CA ALA A 136 14.69 -12.95 13.00
C ALA A 136 15.88 -12.07 12.53
N PRO A 137 16.55 -12.43 11.42
CA PRO A 137 17.58 -11.61 10.81
C PRO A 137 17.12 -10.18 10.46
N ASP A 138 18.04 -9.22 10.51
CA ASP A 138 17.77 -7.78 10.33
C ASP A 138 17.13 -7.45 8.98
N ASP A 139 17.56 -8.13 7.91
CA ASP A 139 17.06 -7.94 6.55
C ASP A 139 15.56 -8.25 6.43
N ILE A 140 15.07 -9.22 7.20
CA ILE A 140 13.65 -9.60 7.19
C ILE A 140 12.83 -8.90 8.28
N ARG A 141 13.50 -8.24 9.24
CA ARG A 141 12.84 -7.38 10.26
C ARG A 141 12.47 -6.02 9.68
N ARG A 142 13.19 -5.55 8.66
CA ARG A 142 12.88 -4.33 7.92
C ARG A 142 11.63 -4.54 7.06
N PRO A 143 10.52 -3.79 7.26
CA PRO A 143 9.30 -3.99 6.50
C PRO A 143 9.48 -3.73 5.01
N LEU A 144 8.87 -4.56 4.16
CA LEU A 144 8.75 -4.33 2.72
C LEU A 144 7.34 -3.84 2.39
N TRP A 145 7.25 -2.76 1.63
CA TRP A 145 6.00 -2.16 1.16
C TRP A 145 5.90 -2.29 -0.35
N ILE A 146 4.79 -2.86 -0.82
CA ILE A 146 4.48 -3.01 -2.24
C ILE A 146 3.31 -2.08 -2.52
N LEU A 147 3.56 -1.01 -3.28
CA LEU A 147 2.58 0.02 -3.58
C LEU A 147 2.21 -0.07 -5.05
N LEU A 148 0.93 -0.25 -5.35
CA LEU A 148 0.41 -0.31 -6.71
C LEU A 148 -0.62 0.81 -6.91
N ASP A 149 -0.40 1.64 -7.92
CA ASP A 149 -1.35 2.68 -8.32
C ASP A 149 -1.94 2.33 -9.69
N ARG A 150 -3.26 2.15 -9.75
CA ARG A 150 -4.02 1.71 -10.92
C ARG A 150 -3.53 0.39 -11.53
N PRO A 151 -3.41 -0.71 -10.74
CA PRO A 151 -2.98 -2.01 -11.25
C PRO A 151 -3.92 -2.57 -12.33
N GLY A 152 -5.21 -2.21 -12.34
CA GLY A 152 -6.17 -2.65 -13.36
C GLY A 152 -5.79 -2.24 -14.78
N VAL A 153 -5.07 -1.12 -14.95
CA VAL A 153 -4.55 -0.68 -16.25
C VAL A 153 -3.49 -1.65 -16.77
N LEU A 154 -2.61 -2.15 -15.90
CA LEU A 154 -1.60 -3.13 -16.27
C LEU A 154 -2.20 -4.50 -16.56
N GLY A 155 -3.29 -4.88 -15.89
CA GLY A 155 -4.04 -6.10 -16.19
C GLY A 155 -4.62 -6.08 -17.62
N HIS A 156 -5.20 -4.95 -18.03
CA HIS A 156 -5.66 -4.77 -19.42
C HIS A 156 -4.52 -4.86 -20.43
N LEU A 157 -3.38 -4.20 -20.15
CA LEU A 157 -2.21 -4.26 -21.00
C LEU A 157 -1.66 -5.70 -21.11
N ALA A 158 -1.61 -6.43 -20.00
CA ALA A 158 -1.19 -7.82 -19.97
C ALA A 158 -2.10 -8.72 -20.81
N ALA A 159 -3.42 -8.54 -20.71
CA ALA A 159 -4.37 -9.29 -21.53
C ALA A 159 -4.18 -9.02 -23.02
N ALA A 160 -3.95 -7.76 -23.41
CA ALA A 160 -3.67 -7.39 -24.80
C ALA A 160 -2.38 -8.02 -25.34
N ASP A 161 -1.35 -8.13 -24.49
CA ASP A 161 -0.03 -8.70 -24.84
C ASP A 161 0.03 -10.24 -24.66
N GLY A 162 -1.06 -10.90 -24.25
CA GLY A 162 -1.07 -12.33 -23.95
C GLY A 162 -0.16 -12.71 -22.77
N ARG A 163 0.04 -11.79 -21.82
CA ARG A 163 0.88 -11.94 -20.64
C ARG A 163 0.04 -12.20 -19.38
N PRO A 164 0.63 -12.77 -18.32
CA PRO A 164 -0.06 -12.93 -17.04
C PRO A 164 -0.46 -11.59 -16.45
N ASP A 165 -1.62 -11.52 -15.80
CA ASP A 165 -2.03 -10.36 -15.01
C ASP A 165 -1.05 -10.17 -13.82
N PRO A 166 -0.39 -9.00 -13.68
CA PRO A 166 0.49 -8.73 -12.55
C PRO A 166 -0.16 -8.90 -11.17
N GLN A 167 -1.48 -8.75 -11.06
CA GLN A 167 -2.22 -8.94 -9.81
C GLN A 167 -2.16 -10.39 -9.30
N GLU A 168 -1.96 -11.38 -10.17
CA GLU A 168 -1.83 -12.79 -9.74
C GLU A 168 -0.59 -13.03 -8.89
N LEU A 169 0.47 -12.23 -9.09
CA LEU A 169 1.71 -12.29 -8.32
C LEU A 169 1.53 -11.75 -6.89
N LEU A 170 0.45 -11.02 -6.61
CA LEU A 170 0.14 -10.52 -5.26
C LEU A 170 -0.40 -11.59 -4.32
N ARG A 171 -0.69 -12.81 -4.80
CA ARG A 171 -1.28 -13.88 -3.98
C ARG A 171 -0.49 -14.19 -2.72
N ILE A 172 0.83 -14.35 -2.83
CA ILE A 172 1.67 -14.66 -1.66
C ILE A 172 1.85 -13.43 -0.75
N PRO A 173 2.21 -12.24 -1.27
CA PRO A 173 2.26 -11.02 -0.46
C PRO A 173 0.97 -10.73 0.31
N LEU A 174 -0.20 -10.91 -0.31
CA LEU A 174 -1.50 -10.62 0.30
C LEU A 174 -1.94 -11.68 1.33
N ARG A 175 -1.62 -12.95 1.10
CA ARG A 175 -2.00 -14.04 2.02
C ARG A 175 -1.09 -14.12 3.23
N HIS A 176 0.20 -13.84 3.03
CA HIS A 176 1.22 -14.14 4.02
C HIS A 176 2.03 -12.92 4.47
N GLY A 177 1.80 -11.75 3.88
CA GLY A 177 2.62 -10.57 4.10
C GLY A 177 2.72 -10.17 5.57
N ARG A 178 1.65 -10.29 6.35
CA ARG A 178 1.68 -10.03 7.80
C ARG A 178 2.78 -10.81 8.52
N ALA A 179 2.90 -12.10 8.24
CA ALA A 179 3.91 -12.97 8.87
C ALA A 179 5.32 -12.77 8.28
N ALA A 180 5.39 -12.20 7.07
CA ALA A 180 6.61 -11.89 6.34
C ALA A 180 7.10 -10.44 6.52
N HIS A 181 6.42 -9.60 7.32
CA HIS A 181 6.67 -8.16 7.36
C HIS A 181 6.57 -7.47 5.98
N VAL A 182 5.61 -7.91 5.17
CA VAL A 182 5.27 -7.35 3.86
C VAL A 182 3.88 -6.70 3.92
N THR A 183 3.77 -5.47 3.44
CA THR A 183 2.53 -4.69 3.36
C THR A 183 2.23 -4.36 1.91
N VAL A 184 0.99 -4.56 1.48
CA VAL A 184 0.53 -4.24 0.12
C VAL A 184 -0.48 -3.10 0.22
N VAL A 185 -0.29 -2.08 -0.60
CA VAL A 185 -1.23 -0.97 -0.76
C VAL A 185 -1.60 -0.87 -2.22
N LEU A 186 -2.89 -0.87 -2.50
CA LEU A 186 -3.42 -0.66 -3.84
C LEU A 186 -4.24 0.62 -3.85
N ALA A 187 -4.04 1.44 -4.87
CA ALA A 187 -4.92 2.53 -5.24
C ALA A 187 -5.61 2.19 -6.55
N GLU A 188 -6.95 2.32 -6.59
CA GLU A 188 -7.71 2.09 -7.81
C GLU A 188 -8.83 3.13 -7.98
N GLN A 189 -9.33 3.26 -9.20
CA GLN A 189 -10.46 4.12 -9.52
C GLN A 189 -11.79 3.38 -9.39
N PHE A 190 -12.87 4.10 -9.09
CA PHE A 190 -14.20 3.48 -8.93
C PHE A 190 -14.67 2.69 -10.16
N ASP A 191 -14.40 3.23 -11.35
CA ASP A 191 -14.76 2.65 -12.64
C ASP A 191 -13.89 1.45 -13.05
N ALA A 192 -12.75 1.25 -12.38
CA ALA A 192 -11.85 0.13 -12.58
C ALA A 192 -11.91 -0.90 -11.43
N LEU A 193 -12.84 -0.74 -10.49
CA LEU A 193 -12.91 -1.64 -9.35
C LEU A 193 -13.16 -3.08 -9.75
N ASP A 194 -13.99 -3.34 -10.76
CA ASP A 194 -14.35 -4.67 -11.29
C ASP A 194 -13.12 -5.45 -11.81
N THR A 195 -12.07 -4.74 -12.23
CA THR A 195 -10.79 -5.30 -12.70
C THR A 195 -9.92 -5.92 -11.60
N LEU A 196 -10.21 -5.62 -10.32
CA LEU A 196 -9.44 -6.15 -9.20
C LEU A 196 -9.74 -7.65 -8.99
N THR A 197 -8.67 -8.44 -8.88
CA THR A 197 -8.79 -9.89 -8.65
C THR A 197 -9.44 -10.21 -7.31
N GLU A 198 -10.04 -11.40 -7.21
CA GLU A 198 -10.65 -11.87 -5.97
C GLU A 198 -9.64 -11.89 -4.81
N THR A 199 -8.39 -12.25 -5.08
CA THR A 199 -7.31 -12.24 -4.10
C THR A 199 -7.11 -10.85 -3.51
N VAL A 200 -7.06 -9.81 -4.35
CA VAL A 200 -6.94 -8.41 -3.91
C VAL A 200 -8.12 -8.04 -3.01
N ARG A 201 -9.35 -8.26 -3.48
CA ARG A 201 -10.58 -7.89 -2.75
C ARG A 201 -10.69 -8.56 -1.38
N THR A 202 -10.38 -9.85 -1.31
CA THR A 202 -10.48 -10.66 -0.08
C THR A 202 -9.44 -10.24 0.97
N HIS A 203 -8.23 -9.86 0.55
CA HIS A 203 -7.10 -9.63 1.48
C HIS A 203 -6.84 -8.15 1.78
N THR A 204 -7.51 -7.21 1.09
CA THR A 204 -7.49 -5.77 1.40
C THR A 204 -8.73 -5.36 2.19
N ARG A 205 -8.77 -5.78 3.47
CA ARG A 205 -9.88 -5.47 4.37
C ARG A 205 -9.84 -4.05 4.91
N ALA A 206 -8.64 -3.50 5.13
CA ALA A 206 -8.52 -2.07 5.36
C ALA A 206 -8.83 -1.37 4.04
N ARG A 207 -9.81 -0.46 4.06
CA ARG A 207 -10.27 0.25 2.86
C ARG A 207 -10.42 1.73 3.14
N ALA A 208 -10.14 2.54 2.14
CA ALA A 208 -10.29 3.99 2.19
C ALA A 208 -10.96 4.48 0.91
N VAL A 209 -11.93 5.39 1.05
CA VAL A 209 -12.52 6.12 -0.07
C VAL A 209 -12.00 7.56 -0.01
N LEU A 210 -11.52 8.08 -1.14
CA LEU A 210 -10.97 9.42 -1.26
C LEU A 210 -11.72 10.26 -2.29
N GLY A 211 -11.82 11.56 -1.98
CA GLY A 211 -12.53 12.53 -2.80
C GLY A 211 -14.05 12.40 -2.71
N THR A 212 -14.74 13.07 -3.63
CA THR A 212 -16.19 13.00 -3.73
C THR A 212 -16.63 11.64 -4.28
N ALA A 213 -17.58 10.99 -3.60
CA ALA A 213 -18.14 9.70 -4.01
C ALA A 213 -19.65 9.66 -3.74
N PHE A 214 -20.39 8.93 -4.56
CA PHE A 214 -21.81 8.67 -4.31
C PHE A 214 -21.99 7.67 -3.15
N PRO A 215 -23.09 7.74 -2.38
CA PRO A 215 -23.34 6.80 -1.28
C PRO A 215 -23.19 5.32 -1.68
N GLU A 216 -23.67 4.95 -2.85
CA GLU A 216 -23.61 3.58 -3.38
C GLU A 216 -22.17 3.14 -3.67
N GLN A 217 -21.32 4.08 -4.10
CA GLN A 217 -19.89 3.84 -4.33
C GLN A 217 -19.15 3.64 -3.01
N ILE A 218 -19.50 4.43 -1.99
CA ILE A 218 -18.93 4.29 -0.65
C ILE A 218 -19.31 2.92 -0.07
N GLU A 219 -20.59 2.54 -0.15
CA GLU A 219 -21.09 1.25 0.32
C GLU A 219 -20.43 0.08 -0.41
N ALA A 220 -20.24 0.17 -1.73
CA ALA A 220 -19.57 -0.87 -2.51
C ALA A 220 -18.12 -1.12 -2.07
N VAL A 221 -17.43 -0.08 -1.57
CA VAL A 221 -16.05 -0.18 -1.11
C VAL A 221 -15.98 -0.53 0.37
N LEU A 222 -16.68 0.20 1.24
CA LEU A 222 -16.57 0.08 2.70
C LEU A 222 -17.51 -0.97 3.31
N GLY A 223 -18.48 -1.46 2.54
CA GLY A 223 -19.59 -2.28 3.04
C GLY A 223 -20.72 -1.42 3.60
N ALA A 224 -21.84 -2.07 3.93
CA ALA A 224 -22.92 -1.44 4.67
C ALA A 224 -22.47 -1.19 6.11
N GLY A 225 -22.63 0.05 6.57
CA GLY A 225 -22.34 0.48 7.94
C GLY A 225 -23.37 0.01 8.95
#